data_AF-A0A1H4F4J3-F1
#
_entry.id   AF-A0A1H4F4J3-F1
#
_cell.length_a   1.000
_cell.length_b   1.000
_cell.length_c   1.000
_cell.angle_alpha   90.00
_cell.angle_beta   90.00
_cell.angle_gamma   90.00
#
_symmetry.space_group_name_H-M   'P 1'
#
loop_
_entity.id
_entity.type
_entity.pdbx_description
1 polymer ?
#
loop_
_entity_poly.entity_id
_entity_poly.type
_entity_poly.pdbx_seq_one_letter_code
_entity_poly.pdbx_strand_id
1 'polypeptide(L)' 'MRKSYLREAVEELKNFYIQELQEAGLLIVSDEDISSLTLSELENMYKFYNLHN' A
#
# COMPACT_ATOMS: atom_id res chain seq x y z
N MET A 1 -16.24 -22.51 3.03
CA MET A 1 -14.96 -21.86 3.40
C MET A 1 -15.30 -20.54 4.09
N ARG A 2 -14.73 -20.24 5.26
CA ARG A 2 -14.89 -18.92 5.89
C ARG A 2 -14.03 -17.93 5.11
N LYS A 3 -14.66 -17.03 4.33
CA LYS A 3 -13.97 -15.85 3.82
C LYS A 3 -13.44 -15.06 5.00
N SER A 4 -12.16 -14.74 4.97
CA SER A 4 -11.56 -13.87 5.98
C SER A 4 -11.74 -12.44 5.50
N TYR A 5 -12.87 -11.82 5.86
CA TYR A 5 -13.15 -10.41 5.53
C TYR A 5 -12.03 -9.47 6.00
N LEU A 6 -11.35 -9.82 7.09
CA LEU A 6 -10.20 -9.06 7.58
C LEU A 6 -9.01 -9.14 6.61
N ARG A 7 -8.75 -10.32 6.03
CA ARG A 7 -7.67 -10.47 5.04
C ARG A 7 -8.00 -9.69 3.77
N GLU A 8 -9.23 -9.81 3.28
CA GLU A 8 -9.68 -9.06 2.09
C GLU A 8 -9.54 -7.55 2.30
N ALA A 9 -10.02 -7.02 3.43
CA ALA A 9 -9.89 -5.59 3.75
C ALA A 9 -8.43 -5.12 3.86
N VAL A 10 -7.54 -5.96 4.41
CA VAL A 10 -6.10 -5.63 4.50
C VAL A 10 -5.46 -5.59 3.12
N GLU A 11 -5.75 -6.55 2.24
CA GLU A 11 -5.21 -6.57 0.89
C GLU A 11 -5.74 -5.40 0.04
N GLU A 12 -7.04 -5.08 0.15
CA GLU A 12 -7.64 -3.92 -0.50
C GLU A 12 -6.94 -2.62 -0.08
N LEU A 13 -6.66 -2.46 1.22
CA LEU A 13 -5.99 -1.27 1.72
C LEU A 13 -4.50 -1.19 1.31
N LYS A 14 -3.80 -2.34 1.26
CA LYS A 14 -2.44 -2.39 0.71
C LYS A 14 -2.42 -1.94 -0.74
N ASN A 15 -3.33 -2.48 -1.56
CA ASN A 15 -3.42 -2.15 -2.98
C ASN A 15 -3.72 -0.67 -3.20
N PHE A 16 -4.62 -0.09 -2.38
CA PHE A 16 -4.91 1.35 -2.41
C PHE A 16 -3.64 2.18 -2.20
N TYR A 17 -2.88 1.94 -1.13
CA TYR A 17 -1.66 2.71 -0.87
C TYR A 17 -0.59 2.51 -1.94
N ILE A 18 -0.43 1.29 -2.46
CA ILE A 18 0.51 1.02 -3.55
C ILE A 18 0.15 1.84 -4.79
N GLN A 19 -1.13 1.87 -5.18
CA GLN A 19 -1.59 2.63 -6.34
C GLN A 19 -1.33 4.13 -6.17
N GLU A 20 -1.75 4.71 -5.05
CA GLU A 20 -1.54 6.15 -4.78
C GLU A 20 -0.05 6.53 -4.81
N LEU A 21 0.81 5.70 -4.21
CA LEU A 21 2.27 5.94 -4.19
C LEU A 21 2.92 5.75 -5.57
N GLN A 22 2.42 4.84 -6.40
CA GLN A 22 2.86 4.66 -7.78
C GLN A 22 2.43 5.84 -8.67
N GLU A 23 1.18 6.28 -8.55
CA GLU A 23 0.66 7.43 -9.28
C GLU A 23 1.41 8.73 -8.92
N ALA A 24 1.79 8.88 -7.65
CA ALA A 24 2.65 9.96 -7.17
C ALA A 24 4.12 9.84 -7.63
N GLY A 25 4.52 8.74 -8.27
CA GLY A 25 5.90 8.47 -8.66
C GLY A 25 6.86 8.21 -7.49
N LEU A 26 6.32 7.94 -6.29
CA LEU A 26 7.08 7.65 -5.07
C LEU A 26 7.49 6.18 -4.93
N LEU A 27 6.81 5.30 -5.67
CA LEU A 27 7.07 3.87 -5.69
C LEU A 27 7.42 3.44 -7.12
N ILE A 28 8.69 3.10 -7.37
CA ILE A 28 9.13 2.52 -8.64
C ILE A 28 9.18 1.01 -8.45
N VAL A 29 8.38 0.30 -9.24
CA VAL A 29 8.09 -1.12 -9.03
C VAL A 29 9.24 -2.00 -9.47
N SER A 30 9.85 -2.71 -8.52
CA SER A 30 10.19 -4.11 -8.74
C SER A 30 9.20 -4.96 -7.93
N ASP A 31 8.78 -6.11 -8.47
CA ASP A 31 7.79 -6.98 -7.81
C ASP A 31 8.30 -7.49 -6.43
N GLU A 32 9.62 -7.60 -6.27
CA GLU A 32 10.25 -7.98 -5.00
C GLU A 32 10.14 -6.87 -3.94
N ASP A 33 10.28 -5.60 -4.32
CA ASP A 33 10.27 -4.50 -3.35
C ASP A 33 8.87 -4.24 -2.79
N ILE A 34 7.83 -4.30 -3.62
CA ILE A 34 6.44 -4.04 -3.18
C ILE A 34 5.91 -5.15 -2.26
N SER A 35 6.21 -6.40 -2.61
CA SER A 35 5.74 -7.56 -1.82
C SER A 35 6.37 -7.61 -0.43
N SER A 36 7.54 -6.97 -0.24
CA SER A 36 8.22 -6.86 1.04
C SER A 36 7.60 -5.83 2.00
N LEU A 37 6.85 -4.85 1.48
CA LEU A 37 6.29 -3.77 2.28
C LEU A 37 5.07 -4.23 3.09
N THR A 38 5.09 -3.90 4.37
CA THR A 38 3.97 -4.08 5.28
C THR A 38 2.91 -3.00 5.06
N LEU A 39 1.69 -3.26 5.54
CA LEU A 39 0.60 -2.28 5.47
C LEU A 39 0.95 -0.96 6.18
N SER A 40 1.62 -1.04 7.33
CA SER A 40 2.00 0.15 8.11
C SER A 40 3.07 1.00 7.43
N GLU A 41 4.01 0.37 6.71
CA GLU A 41 5.01 1.11 5.93
C GLU A 41 4.35 1.88 4.77
N LEU A 42 3.46 1.20 4.03
CA LEU A 42 2.66 1.81 2.96
C LEU A 42 1.81 2.98 3.49
N GLU A 43 1.13 2.79 4.62
CA GLU A 43 0.33 3.84 5.27
C GLU A 43 1.18 5.05 5.68
N ASN A 44 2.37 4.81 6.25
CA ASN A 44 3.27 5.89 6.66
C ASN A 44 3.77 6.70 5.46
N MET A 45 4.13 6.03 4.36
CA MET A 45 4.54 6.68 3.12
C MET A 45 3.39 7.52 2.54
N TYR A 46 2.18 6.95 2.48
CA TYR A 46 0.99 7.64 1.98
C TYR A 46 0.65 8.87 2.84
N LYS A 47 0.66 8.74 4.17
CA LYS A 47 0.44 9.88 5.08
C LYS A 47 1.50 10.96 4.92
N PHE A 48 2.77 10.58 4.81
CA PHE A 48 3.85 11.53 4.59
C PHE A 48 3.65 12.31 3.29
N TYR A 49 3.33 11.62 2.19
CA TYR A 49 3.01 12.26 0.92
C TYR A 49 1.82 13.22 1.02
N ASN A 50 0.70 12.78 1.59
CA ASN A 50 -0.52 13.59 1.69
C ASN A 50 -0.42 14.78 2.65
N LEU A 51 0.50 14.76 3.61
CA LEU A 51 0.75 15.91 4.50
C LEU A 51 1.63 16.98 3.85
N HIS A 52 2.28 16.65 2.72
CA HIS A 52 3.24 17.51 2.05
C HIS A 52 2.81 17.95 0.64
N ASN A 53 1.60 17.59 0.20
CA ASN A 53 0.91 18.12 -0.98
C ASN A 53 -0.36 18.88 -0.58
#